data_AF-A0A484NEX2-F1
#
_entry.id   AF-A0A484NEX2-F1
#
_cell.length_a   1.000
_cell.length_b   1.000
_cell.length_c   1.000
_cell.angle_alpha   90.00
_cell.angle_beta   90.00
_cell.angle_gamma   90.00
#
_symmetry.space_group_name_H-M   'P 1'
#
loop_
_entity.id
_entity.type
_entity.pdbx_description
1 polymer ?
#
loop_
_entity_poly.entity_id
_entity_poly.type
_entity_poly.pdbx_seq_one_letter_code
_entity_poly.pdbx_strand_id
1 'polypeptide(L)'
;MRINLKPPTPGIVSRGIGLEGFCSVLAGLWGTGTGATTLIENVHTIDVTMVANRRALELDSVFLIAFSFLGKACAILASIPQALAAAVLCFIWALVLALGLSTLQYTQTTSSRNVMIVGVSLLLGFSIPAYVQQYQPVSSLILPPYLLPYAAASRSPLLGATESVIYLSWRFENLATEARSKVLKDRAP
;
A
#
# COMPACT_ATOMS: atom_id res chain seq x y z
N MET A 1 0.51 29.96 0.66
CA MET A 1 -0.61 29.36 -0.10
C MET A 1 -1.47 28.59 0.91
N ARG A 2 -2.71 29.03 1.19
CA ARG A 2 -3.59 28.33 2.16
C ARG A 2 -4.02 26.98 1.56
N ILE A 3 -3.86 25.91 2.34
CA ILE A 3 -4.42 24.59 2.03
C ILE A 3 -5.94 24.71 1.86
N ASN A 4 -6.43 24.41 0.67
CA ASN A 4 -7.85 24.44 0.38
C ASN A 4 -8.48 23.19 1.00
N LEU A 5 -9.26 23.37 2.07
CA LEU A 5 -9.93 22.31 2.83
C LEU A 5 -11.16 21.72 2.11
N LYS A 6 -11.46 22.17 0.88
CA LYS A 6 -12.59 21.63 0.12
C LYS A 6 -12.31 20.18 -0.26
N PRO A 7 -13.26 19.25 -0.04
CA PRO A 7 -13.08 17.86 -0.43
C PRO A 7 -12.74 17.76 -1.93
N PRO A 8 -11.77 16.91 -2.29
CA PRO A 8 -11.28 16.82 -3.65
C PRO A 8 -12.42 16.37 -4.58
N THR A 9 -12.54 17.04 -5.73
CA THR A 9 -13.50 16.64 -6.76
C THR A 9 -13.09 15.26 -7.32
N PRO A 10 -14.03 14.34 -7.62
CA PRO A 10 -13.72 13.00 -8.11
C PRO A 10 -12.77 12.98 -9.32
N GLY A 11 -12.85 13.99 -10.20
CA GLY A 11 -11.94 14.13 -11.35
C GLY A 11 -10.48 14.42 -10.98
N ILE A 12 -10.20 15.04 -9.83
CA ILE A 12 -8.83 15.29 -9.37
C ILE A 12 -8.22 13.99 -8.83
N VAL A 13 -9.00 13.23 -8.07
CA VAL A 13 -8.58 11.92 -7.52
C VAL A 13 -8.31 10.92 -8.64
N SER A 14 -9.23 10.82 -9.62
CA SER A 14 -9.07 9.93 -10.77
C SER A 14 -7.82 10.27 -11.60
N ARG A 15 -7.52 11.56 -11.80
CA ARG A 15 -6.30 12.00 -12.48
C ARG A 15 -5.04 11.67 -11.68
N GLY A 16 -5.09 11.78 -10.35
CA GLY A 16 -3.98 11.40 -9.46
C GLY A 16 -3.66 9.91 -9.57
N ILE A 17 -4.68 9.05 -9.42
CA ILE A 17 -4.53 7.59 -9.53
C ILE A 17 -4.08 7.18 -10.94
N GLY A 18 -4.62 7.81 -11.99
CA GLY A 18 -4.21 7.56 -13.36
C GLY A 18 -2.73 7.88 -13.61
N LEU A 19 -2.22 8.97 -13.01
CA LEU A 19 -0.80 9.32 -13.08
C LEU A 19 0.08 8.35 -12.29
N GLU A 20 -0.36 7.91 -11.11
CA GLU A 20 0.34 6.91 -10.29
C GLU A 20 0.50 5.57 -11.03
N GLY A 21 -0.56 5.09 -11.67
CA GLY A 21 -0.53 3.90 -12.52
C GLY A 21 0.39 4.08 -13.72
N PHE A 22 0.33 5.23 -14.39
CA PHE A 22 1.22 5.54 -15.51
C PHE A 22 2.70 5.57 -15.10
N CYS A 23 3.03 6.20 -13.97
CA CYS A 23 4.37 6.20 -13.41
C CYS A 23 4.84 4.78 -13.06
N SER A 24 3.96 3.92 -12.54
CA SER A 24 4.27 2.52 -12.24
C SER A 24 4.59 1.71 -13.50
N VAL A 25 3.85 1.93 -14.60
CA VAL A 25 4.15 1.29 -15.90
C VAL A 25 5.51 1.75 -16.43
N LEU A 26 5.81 3.05 -16.35
CA LEU A 26 7.10 3.59 -16.75
C LEU A 26 8.25 3.05 -15.89
N ALA A 27 8.07 2.95 -14.58
CA ALA A 27 9.06 2.37 -13.66
C ALA A 27 9.29 0.88 -13.95
N GLY A 28 8.24 0.14 -14.27
CA GLY A 28 8.34 -1.24 -14.73
C GLY A 28 9.13 -1.37 -16.03
N LEU A 29 8.85 -0.51 -17.01
CA LEU A 29 9.54 -0.51 -18.32
C LEU A 29 11.02 -0.12 -18.20
N TRP A 30 11.36 0.80 -17.28
CA TRP A 30 12.74 1.22 -17.03
C TRP A 30 13.56 0.21 -16.20
N GLY A 31 12.94 -0.90 -15.78
CA GLY A 31 13.62 -2.02 -15.12
C GLY A 31 13.69 -1.94 -13.59
N THR A 32 13.03 -0.96 -12.96
CA THR A 32 12.98 -0.85 -11.50
C THR A 32 12.07 -1.91 -10.87
N GLY A 33 11.02 -2.33 -11.60
CA GLY A 33 10.09 -3.39 -11.17
C GLY A 33 9.25 -3.05 -9.93
N THR A 34 9.35 -1.82 -9.42
CA THR A 34 8.61 -1.31 -8.26
C THR A 34 7.54 -0.33 -8.72
N GLY A 35 6.37 -0.37 -8.09
CA GLY A 35 5.29 0.58 -8.34
C GLY A 35 5.61 1.95 -7.75
N ALA A 36 5.15 3.01 -8.41
CA ALA A 36 5.16 4.35 -7.86
C ALA A 36 3.87 4.56 -7.06
N THR A 37 3.96 5.03 -5.81
CA THR A 37 2.79 5.35 -4.99
C THR A 37 2.99 6.62 -4.19
N THR A 38 1.89 7.29 -3.84
CA THR A 38 1.93 8.47 -2.97
C THR A 38 2.12 8.07 -1.52
N LEU A 39 3.17 8.57 -0.90
CA LEU A 39 3.49 8.27 0.50
C LEU A 39 2.65 9.10 1.47
N ILE A 40 2.01 8.42 2.43
CA ILE A 40 1.16 9.07 3.45
C ILE A 40 1.97 9.98 4.40
N GLU A 41 3.26 9.70 4.58
CA GLU A 41 4.17 10.53 5.37
C GLU A 41 4.33 11.95 4.80
N ASN A 42 4.30 12.10 3.48
CA ASN A 42 4.38 13.41 2.82
C ASN A 42 3.12 14.23 3.09
N VAL A 43 1.95 13.57 3.08
CA VAL A 43 0.68 14.21 3.42
C VAL A 43 0.68 14.66 4.88
N HIS A 44 1.16 13.79 5.78
CA HIS A 44 1.25 14.11 7.20
C HIS A 44 2.25 15.24 7.49
N THR A 45 3.37 15.29 6.79
CA THR A 45 4.35 16.37 6.90
C THR A 45 3.77 17.71 6.44
N ILE A 46 2.96 17.72 5.37
CA ILE A 46 2.26 18.92 4.92
C ILE A 46 1.24 19.38 5.96
N ASP A 47 0.55 18.45 6.61
CA ASP A 47 -0.41 18.73 7.68
C ASP A 47 0.27 19.38 8.90
N VAL A 48 1.43 18.86 9.32
CA VAL A 48 2.20 19.41 10.45
C VAL A 48 2.85 20.76 10.10
N THR A 49 3.48 20.88 8.93
CA THR A 49 4.22 22.09 8.54
C THR A 49 3.31 23.20 8.03
N MET A 50 2.05 22.89 7.68
CA MET A 50 1.08 23.81 7.07
C MET A 50 1.59 24.48 5.78
N VAL A 51 2.61 23.92 5.13
CA VAL A 51 3.22 24.43 3.90
C VAL A 51 2.95 23.46 2.75
N ALA A 52 1.84 23.65 2.06
CA ALA A 52 1.52 22.92 0.83
C ALA A 52 1.99 23.72 -0.41
N ASN A 53 3.29 23.65 -0.72
CA ASN A 53 3.87 24.34 -1.88
C ASN A 53 4.23 23.36 -3.02
N ARG A 54 3.68 23.57 -4.22
CA ARG A 54 4.02 22.78 -5.42
C ARG A 54 5.50 22.90 -5.81
N ARG A 55 6.10 24.08 -5.63
CA ARG A 55 7.50 24.31 -5.96
C ARG A 55 8.45 23.49 -5.08
N ALA A 56 8.07 23.22 -3.83
CA ALA A 56 8.86 22.36 -2.96
C ALA A 56 8.92 20.93 -3.49
N LEU A 57 7.80 20.38 -3.98
CA LEU A 57 7.74 19.05 -4.60
C LEU A 57 8.47 18.98 -5.96
N GLU A 58 8.42 20.06 -6.74
CA GLU A 58 9.20 20.14 -7.99
C GLU A 58 10.71 20.16 -7.71
N LEU A 59 11.15 20.91 -6.71
CA LEU A 59 12.57 20.93 -6.30
C LEU A 59 13.01 19.59 -5.73
N ASP A 60 12.17 18.91 -4.94
CA ASP A 60 12.43 17.57 -4.42
C ASP A 60 12.63 16.55 -5.56
N SER A 61 11.73 16.53 -6.55
CA SER A 61 11.87 15.59 -7.68
C SER A 61 13.12 15.86 -8.53
N VAL A 62 13.47 17.13 -8.79
CA VAL A 62 14.72 17.49 -9.48
C VAL A 62 15.94 17.10 -8.65
N PHE A 63 15.89 17.28 -7.33
CA PHE A 63 16.95 16.87 -6.42
C PHE A 63 17.15 15.35 -6.41
N LEU A 64 16.08 14.56 -6.36
CA LEU A 64 16.15 13.10 -6.41
C LEU A 64 16.71 12.59 -7.75
N ILE A 65 16.31 13.21 -8.86
CA ILE A 65 16.87 12.90 -10.19
C ILE A 65 18.37 13.22 -10.22
N ALA A 66 18.77 14.40 -9.75
CA ALA A 66 20.19 14.77 -9.67
C ALA A 66 20.96 13.79 -8.78
N PHE A 67 20.42 13.44 -7.60
CA PHE A 67 21.01 12.49 -6.66
C PHE A 67 21.16 11.08 -7.26
N SER A 68 20.23 10.66 -8.11
CA SER A 68 20.32 9.38 -8.82
C SER A 68 21.56 9.28 -9.71
N PHE A 69 22.03 10.39 -10.31
CA PHE A 69 23.26 10.42 -11.11
C PHE A 69 24.55 10.39 -10.26
N LEU A 70 24.48 10.71 -8.96
CA LEU A 70 25.62 10.64 -8.04
C LEU A 70 25.84 9.20 -7.53
N GLY A 71 26.21 8.29 -8.43
CA GLY A 71 26.48 6.88 -8.08
C GLY A 71 27.56 6.70 -7.00
N LYS A 72 28.50 7.64 -6.86
CA LYS A 72 29.53 7.63 -5.80
C LYS A 72 28.94 7.84 -4.40
N ALA A 73 27.91 8.67 -4.27
CA ALA A 73 27.22 8.88 -2.99
C ALA A 73 26.39 7.64 -2.62
N CYS A 74 25.69 7.06 -3.59
CA CYS A 74 24.97 5.80 -3.41
C CYS A 74 25.90 4.62 -3.06
N ALA A 75 27.14 4.59 -3.57
CA ALA A 75 28.13 3.58 -3.21
C ALA A 75 28.57 3.68 -1.74
N ILE A 76 28.68 4.90 -1.19
CA ILE A 76 28.96 5.11 0.23
C ILE A 76 27.77 4.68 1.08
N LEU A 77 26.53 4.97 0.65
CA LEU A 77 25.32 4.46 1.31
C LEU A 77 25.23 2.92 1.24
N ALA A 78 25.68 2.30 0.15
CA ALA A 78 25.75 0.84 0.03
C ALA A 78 26.83 0.20 0.93
N SER A 79 27.80 0.98 1.43
CA SER A 79 28.81 0.51 2.39
C SER A 79 28.30 0.44 3.84
N ILE A 80 27.06 0.91 4.09
CA ILE A 80 26.42 0.85 5.40
C ILE A 80 26.20 -0.62 5.79
N PRO A 81 26.45 -1.01 7.06
CA PRO A 81 26.22 -2.37 7.53
C PRO A 81 24.77 -2.81 7.30
N GLN A 82 24.58 -4.04 6.82
CA GLN A 82 23.27 -4.61 6.50
C GLN A 82 22.30 -4.59 7.70
N ALA A 83 22.82 -4.67 8.93
CA ALA A 83 22.04 -4.55 10.16
C ALA A 83 21.38 -3.16 10.32
N LEU A 84 22.08 -2.08 9.93
CA LEU A 84 21.53 -0.73 10.02
C LEU A 84 20.47 -0.50 8.93
N ALA A 85 20.71 -1.03 7.73
CA ALA A 85 19.74 -0.98 6.64
C ALA A 85 18.43 -1.69 7.02
N ALA A 86 18.51 -2.87 7.63
CA ALA A 86 17.33 -3.61 8.11
C ALA A 86 16.60 -2.87 9.24
N ALA A 87 17.32 -2.24 10.17
CA ALA A 87 16.72 -1.48 11.27
C ALA A 87 15.96 -0.24 10.76
N VAL A 88 16.55 0.52 9.82
CA VAL A 88 15.88 1.68 9.22
C VAL A 88 14.66 1.25 8.42
N LEU A 89 14.76 0.17 7.65
CA LEU A 89 13.62 -0.38 6.91
C LEU A 89 12.48 -0.79 7.86
N CYS A 90 12.81 -1.48 8.96
CA CYS A 90 11.83 -1.86 9.99
C CYS A 90 11.14 -0.63 10.58
N PHE A 91 11.90 0.43 10.89
CA PHE A 91 11.36 1.69 11.39
C PHE A 91 10.39 2.35 10.40
N ILE A 92 10.75 2.39 9.11
CA ILE A 92 9.90 2.97 8.06
C ILE A 92 8.59 2.17 7.93
N TRP A 93 8.65 0.83 7.90
CA TRP A 93 7.42 0.00 7.86
C TRP A 93 6.55 0.20 9.10
N ALA A 94 7.15 0.30 10.28
CA ALA A 94 6.43 0.58 11.52
C ALA A 94 5.75 1.96 11.48
N LEU A 95 6.43 2.98 10.94
CA LEU A 95 5.86 4.32 10.75
C LEU A 95 4.68 4.29 9.78
N VAL A 96 4.81 3.61 8.63
CA VAL A 96 3.72 3.46 7.65
C VAL A 96 2.51 2.75 8.27
N LEU A 97 2.74 1.69 9.06
CA LEU A 97 1.68 1.00 9.80
C LEU A 97 1.01 1.92 10.82
N ALA A 98 1.79 2.71 11.58
CA ALA A 98 1.27 3.64 12.56
C ALA A 98 0.44 4.75 11.91
N LEU A 99 0.93 5.34 10.82
CA LEU A 99 0.20 6.35 10.04
C LEU A 99 -1.06 5.73 9.42
N GLY A 100 -0.99 4.51 8.90
CA GLY A 100 -2.16 3.77 8.40
C GLY A 100 -3.22 3.55 9.48
N LEU A 101 -2.83 3.06 10.65
CA LEU A 101 -3.73 2.87 11.79
C LEU A 101 -4.30 4.19 12.31
N SER A 102 -3.55 5.29 12.24
CA SER A 102 -4.04 6.61 12.65
C SER A 102 -5.24 7.06 11.80
N THR A 103 -5.33 6.64 10.53
CA THR A 103 -6.48 6.96 9.67
C THR A 103 -7.77 6.29 10.10
N LEU A 104 -7.70 5.19 10.87
CA LEU A 104 -8.89 4.52 11.41
C LEU A 104 -9.65 5.40 12.41
N GLN A 105 -8.98 6.38 13.02
CA GLN A 105 -9.60 7.34 13.94
C GLN A 105 -10.68 8.18 13.25
N TYR A 106 -10.58 8.37 11.93
CA TYR A 106 -11.60 9.06 11.14
C TYR A 106 -12.82 8.19 10.82
N THR A 107 -12.76 6.89 11.12
CA THR A 107 -13.88 5.96 10.93
C THR A 107 -14.68 5.83 12.24
N GLN A 108 -15.97 5.47 12.14
CA GLN A 108 -16.81 5.22 13.31
C GLN A 108 -16.40 3.88 13.97
N THR A 109 -15.32 3.89 14.75
CA THR A 109 -14.78 2.73 15.49
C THR A 109 -15.66 2.32 16.69
N THR A 110 -16.67 3.11 17.02
CA THR A 110 -17.72 2.77 18.00
C THR A 110 -18.64 1.66 17.52
N SER A 111 -18.75 1.44 16.21
CA SER A 111 -19.55 0.35 15.64
C SER A 111 -18.73 -0.94 15.61
N SER A 112 -19.24 -2.00 16.26
CA SER A 112 -18.65 -3.34 16.26
C SER A 112 -18.41 -3.90 14.85
N ARG A 113 -19.24 -3.51 13.87
CA ARG A 113 -19.09 -3.90 12.45
C ARG A 113 -17.78 -3.39 11.85
N ASN A 114 -17.45 -2.11 12.07
CA ASN A 114 -16.26 -1.50 11.47
C ASN A 114 -14.98 -2.07 12.12
N VAL A 115 -15.00 -2.26 13.44
CA VAL A 115 -13.88 -2.87 14.17
C VAL A 115 -13.66 -4.32 13.76
N MET A 116 -14.74 -5.09 13.54
CA MET A 116 -14.65 -6.48 13.06
C MET A 116 -14.04 -6.54 11.65
N ILE A 117 -14.44 -5.67 10.73
CA ILE A 117 -13.89 -5.64 9.36
C ILE A 117 -12.38 -5.35 9.39
N VAL A 118 -11.96 -4.34 10.15
CA VAL A 118 -10.55 -3.98 10.30
C VAL A 118 -9.77 -5.14 10.93
N GLY A 119 -10.26 -5.72 12.03
CA GLY A 119 -9.61 -6.83 12.72
C GLY A 119 -9.44 -8.07 11.84
N VAL A 120 -10.47 -8.47 11.09
CA VAL A 120 -10.41 -9.60 10.16
C VAL A 120 -9.43 -9.32 9.02
N SER A 121 -9.42 -8.10 8.47
CA SER A 121 -8.49 -7.73 7.39
C SER A 121 -7.01 -7.78 7.83
N LEU A 122 -6.70 -7.33 9.05
CA LEU A 122 -5.35 -7.40 9.61
C LEU A 122 -4.92 -8.84 9.90
N LEU A 123 -5.83 -9.66 10.43
CA LEU A 123 -5.56 -11.06 10.72
C LEU A 123 -5.26 -11.85 9.44
N LEU A 124 -6.05 -11.64 8.37
CA LEU A 124 -5.80 -12.24 7.06
C LEU A 124 -4.49 -11.73 6.44
N GLY A 125 -4.22 -10.43 6.54
CA GLY A 125 -3.01 -9.80 6.01
C GLY A 125 -1.72 -10.35 6.61
N PHE A 126 -1.72 -10.71 7.89
CA PHE A 126 -0.55 -11.32 8.56
C PHE A 126 -0.51 -12.86 8.43
N SER A 127 -1.67 -13.51 8.43
CA SER A 127 -1.78 -14.98 8.40
C SER A 127 -1.36 -15.58 7.06
N ILE A 128 -1.73 -14.97 5.93
CA ILE A 128 -1.44 -15.52 4.60
C ILE A 128 0.08 -15.60 4.34
N PRO A 129 0.88 -14.53 4.55
CA PRO A 129 2.33 -14.61 4.38
C PRO A 129 3.00 -15.60 5.33
N ALA A 130 2.57 -15.63 6.60
CA ALA A 130 3.10 -16.56 7.60
C ALA A 130 2.83 -18.03 7.23
N TYR A 131 1.64 -18.31 6.69
CA TYR A 131 1.28 -19.65 6.19
C TYR A 131 2.13 -20.05 4.96
N VAL A 132 2.35 -19.13 4.02
CA VAL A 132 3.17 -19.39 2.83
C VAL A 132 4.63 -19.66 3.20
N GLN A 133 5.17 -18.98 4.21
CA GLN A 133 6.55 -19.18 4.68
C GLN A 133 6.77 -20.57 5.31
N GLN A 134 5.73 -21.19 5.87
CA GLN A 134 5.83 -22.53 6.45
C GLN A 134 5.88 -23.63 5.38
N TYR A 135 5.42 -23.36 4.15
CA TYR A 135 5.56 -24.27 3.03
C TYR A 135 6.93 -24.11 2.36
N GLN A 136 7.83 -25.07 2.61
CA GLN A 136 9.11 -25.16 1.90
C GLN A 136 8.87 -25.36 0.39
N PRO A 137 9.47 -24.53 -0.49
CA PRO A 137 9.42 -24.78 -1.91
C PRO A 137 10.28 -26.00 -2.24
N VAL A 138 9.65 -27.18 -2.35
CA VAL A 138 10.27 -28.36 -2.99
C VAL A 138 10.29 -28.11 -4.50
N SER A 139 11.08 -27.13 -4.93
CA SER A 139 11.23 -26.74 -6.32
C SER A 139 12.52 -27.37 -6.85
N SER A 140 12.39 -28.31 -7.78
CA SER A 140 13.50 -28.98 -8.48
C SER A 140 14.16 -28.11 -9.57
N LEU A 141 13.76 -26.83 -9.70
CA LEU A 141 14.38 -25.86 -10.59
C LEU A 141 15.20 -24.85 -9.79
N ILE A 142 16.44 -24.64 -10.22
CA ILE A 142 17.35 -23.60 -9.72
C ILE A 142 16.79 -22.23 -10.16
N LEU A 143 15.84 -21.69 -9.41
CA LEU A 143 15.35 -20.33 -9.60
C LEU A 143 16.04 -19.37 -8.63
N PRO A 144 16.34 -18.14 -9.07
CA PRO A 144 16.81 -17.09 -8.18
C PRO A 144 15.86 -16.85 -6.99
N PRO A 145 16.38 -16.49 -5.79
CA PRO A 145 15.59 -16.41 -4.56
C PRO A 145 14.36 -15.49 -4.62
N TYR A 146 14.36 -14.51 -5.53
CA TYR A 146 13.25 -13.57 -5.71
C TYR A 146 12.02 -14.17 -6.41
N LEU A 147 12.15 -15.28 -7.16
CA LEU A 147 11.02 -15.96 -7.80
C LEU A 147 10.48 -17.15 -6.99
N LEU A 148 11.19 -17.56 -5.94
CA LEU A 148 10.80 -18.65 -5.06
C LEU A 148 9.38 -18.52 -4.47
N PRO A 149 8.91 -17.35 -4.01
CA PRO A 149 7.54 -17.20 -3.51
C PRO A 149 6.48 -17.34 -4.63
N TYR A 150 6.78 -16.95 -5.86
CA TYR A 150 5.88 -17.13 -7.01
C TYR A 150 5.81 -18.58 -7.48
N ALA A 151 6.95 -19.29 -7.44
CA ALA A 151 7.00 -20.72 -7.73
C ALA A 151 6.24 -21.55 -6.67
N ALA A 152 6.34 -21.18 -5.39
CA ALA A 152 5.57 -21.79 -4.30
C ALA A 152 4.06 -21.52 -4.44
N ALA A 153 3.68 -20.28 -4.82
CA ALA A 153 2.28 -19.91 -5.06
C ALA A 153 1.63 -20.75 -6.17
N SER A 154 2.38 -21.05 -7.25
CA SER A 154 1.86 -21.80 -8.40
C SER A 154 1.45 -23.25 -8.12
N ARG A 155 1.96 -23.86 -7.03
CA ARG A 155 1.66 -25.25 -6.64
C ARG A 155 0.95 -25.40 -5.29
N SER A 156 0.82 -24.32 -4.54
CA SER A 156 0.05 -24.31 -3.30
C SER A 156 -1.47 -24.36 -3.58
N PRO A 157 -2.30 -24.96 -2.72
CA PRO A 157 -3.78 -24.93 -2.80
C PRO A 157 -4.41 -23.51 -2.79
N LEU A 158 -3.59 -22.46 -2.86
CA LEU A 158 -3.97 -21.06 -2.76
C LEU A 158 -4.81 -20.56 -3.93
N LEU A 159 -4.80 -21.19 -5.10
CA LEU A 159 -5.81 -20.90 -6.13
C LEU A 159 -7.24 -21.17 -5.64
N GLY A 160 -7.45 -21.97 -4.59
CA GLY A 160 -8.76 -22.09 -3.92
C GLY A 160 -8.95 -21.09 -2.76
N ALA A 161 -7.87 -20.72 -2.06
CA ALA A 161 -7.92 -19.89 -0.85
C ALA A 161 -7.91 -18.38 -1.14
N THR A 162 -7.13 -17.92 -2.11
CA THR A 162 -7.12 -16.51 -2.52
C THR A 162 -8.38 -16.17 -3.30
N GLU A 163 -8.87 -17.09 -4.15
CA GLU A 163 -10.19 -17.00 -4.74
C GLU A 163 -11.25 -16.92 -3.64
N SER A 164 -11.26 -17.80 -2.63
CA SER A 164 -12.27 -17.73 -1.56
C SER A 164 -12.17 -16.50 -0.66
N VAL A 165 -10.98 -15.91 -0.43
CA VAL A 165 -10.84 -14.64 0.33
C VAL A 165 -11.28 -13.44 -0.50
N ILE A 166 -10.96 -13.40 -1.80
CA ILE A 166 -11.43 -12.36 -2.73
C ILE A 166 -12.94 -12.49 -2.96
N TYR A 167 -13.46 -13.72 -3.11
CA TYR A 167 -14.88 -14.02 -3.20
C TYR A 167 -15.61 -13.71 -1.89
N LEU A 168 -15.03 -13.97 -0.71
CA LEU A 168 -15.63 -13.59 0.58
C LEU A 168 -15.64 -12.08 0.76
N SER A 169 -14.55 -11.38 0.41
CA SER A 169 -14.51 -9.91 0.44
C SER A 169 -15.54 -9.30 -0.51
N TRP A 170 -15.63 -9.80 -1.74
CA TRP A 170 -16.63 -9.39 -2.74
C TRP A 170 -18.07 -9.77 -2.35
N ARG A 171 -18.27 -10.93 -1.71
CA ARG A 171 -19.57 -11.39 -1.19
C ARG A 171 -20.02 -10.56 0.03
N PHE A 172 -19.10 -10.20 0.92
CA PHE A 172 -19.40 -9.30 2.05
C PHE A 172 -19.72 -7.88 1.56
N GLU A 173 -19.02 -7.39 0.54
CA GLU A 173 -19.32 -6.10 -0.07
C GLU A 173 -20.68 -6.08 -0.79
N ASN A 174 -21.03 -7.17 -1.50
CA ASN A 174 -22.36 -7.34 -2.09
C ASN A 174 -23.47 -7.46 -1.02
N LEU A 175 -23.23 -8.21 0.06
CA LEU A 175 -24.19 -8.32 1.18
C LEU A 175 -24.37 -6.99 1.91
N ALA A 176 -23.31 -6.19 2.06
CA ALA A 176 -23.38 -4.85 2.62
C ALA A 176 -24.17 -3.89 1.72
N THR A 177 -24.01 -4.02 0.39
CA THR A 177 -24.73 -3.21 -0.60
C THR A 177 -26.22 -3.61 -0.69
N GLU A 178 -26.53 -4.89 -0.54
CA GLU A 178 -27.89 -5.42 -0.55
C GLU A 178 -28.65 -5.17 0.77
N ALA A 179 -27.94 -5.20 1.91
CA ALA A 179 -28.50 -4.73 3.18
C ALA A 179 -28.79 -3.22 3.13
N ARG A 180 -27.93 -2.43 2.48
CA ARG A 180 -28.14 -1.00 2.27
C ARG A 180 -29.32 -0.72 1.35
N SER A 181 -29.55 -1.53 0.31
CA SER A 181 -30.69 -1.36 -0.60
C SER A 181 -32.03 -1.76 0.05
N LYS A 182 -32.06 -2.81 0.89
CA LYS A 182 -33.26 -3.19 1.67
C LYS A 182 -33.65 -2.11 2.69
N VAL A 183 -32.67 -1.57 3.43
CA VAL A 183 -32.92 -0.49 4.40
C VAL A 183 -33.39 0.80 3.72
N LEU A 184 -32.95 1.08 2.49
CA LEU A 184 -33.44 2.23 1.72
C LEU A 184 -34.84 2.00 1.11
N LYS A 185 -35.24 0.75 0.90
CA LYS A 185 -36.56 0.38 0.38
C LYS A 185 -37.65 0.38 1.47
N ASP A 186 -37.30 0.03 2.70
CA ASP A 186 -38.19 0.11 3.88
C ASP A 186 -38.33 1.53 4.44
N ARG A 187 -37.57 2.51 3.91
CA ARG A 187 -37.57 3.92 4.35
C ARG A 187 -38.10 4.88 3.28
N ALA A 188 -38.63 4.36 2.17
CA ALA A 188 -39.41 5.15 1.22
C ALA A 188 -40.87 5.24 1.72
N PRO A 189 -41.50 6.42 1.73
CA PRO A 189 -42.91 6.58 2.10
C PRO A 189 -43.85 5.89 1.11
#